data_AF-A0A7Y1UIS1-F1
#
_entry.id   AF-A0A7Y1UIS1-F1
#
_cell.length_a   1.000
_cell.length_b   1.000
_cell.length_c   1.000
_cell.angle_alpha   90.00
_cell.angle_beta   90.00
_cell.angle_gamma   90.00
#
_symmetry.space_group_name_H-M   'P 1'
#
loop_
_entity.id
_entity.type
_entity.pdbx_description
1 polymer ?
#
loop_
_entity_poly.entity_id
_entity_poly.type
_entity_poly.pdbx_seq_one_letter_code
_entity_poly.pdbx_strand_id
1 'polypeptide(L)'
;MAAVLLLWQPWKQPEKAAGGSAPSAGVSPSPGSKIPRTGLAGTDPAVAMKRLRALLDAPLDGAPSFDQVDALARRLTDADLQALLREVGLGEHLGLIGWVRSGAGAEWARRDPEAVMAWLEAMQDEIHSKDYPLQQAWCALFRGWSETDPAVALAGFNRLQEAPSGTLVGGQGVRLEVGG
;
A
#
# COMPACT_ATOMS: atom_id res chain seq x y z
N MET A 1 -10.48 -37.26 -7.00
CA MET A 1 -10.48 -35.86 -6.50
C MET A 1 -9.29 -35.74 -5.56
N ALA A 2 -8.18 -35.17 -6.03
CA ALA A 2 -6.96 -35.02 -5.25
C ALA A 2 -6.90 -33.59 -4.69
N ALA A 3 -6.86 -33.46 -3.37
CA ALA A 3 -6.69 -32.19 -2.67
C ALA A 3 -5.22 -31.77 -2.75
N VAL A 4 -4.96 -30.63 -3.40
CA VAL A 4 -3.65 -29.98 -3.41
C VAL A 4 -3.57 -29.12 -2.14
N LEU A 5 -2.90 -29.64 -1.12
CA LEU A 5 -2.48 -28.90 0.07
C LEU A 5 -1.24 -28.07 -0.29
N LEU A 6 -1.42 -26.80 -0.64
CA LEU A 6 -0.32 -25.84 -0.72
C LEU A 6 0.08 -25.43 0.70
N LEU A 7 1.20 -25.99 1.16
CA LEU A 7 1.87 -25.65 2.41
C LEU A 7 2.40 -24.20 2.35
N TRP A 8 1.76 -23.32 3.11
CA TRP A 8 2.31 -22.02 3.48
C TRP A 8 3.49 -22.25 4.44
N GLN A 9 4.72 -21.93 4.00
CA GLN A 9 5.90 -21.94 4.86
C GLN A 9 6.09 -20.54 5.45
N PRO A 10 6.15 -20.38 6.79
CA PRO A 10 6.44 -19.11 7.40
C PRO A 10 7.86 -18.65 7.05
N TRP A 11 7.98 -17.39 6.64
CA TRP A 11 9.25 -16.71 6.36
C TRP A 11 10.15 -16.75 7.61
N LYS A 12 11.28 -17.48 7.54
CA LYS A 12 12.28 -17.48 8.62
C LYS A 12 13.11 -16.19 8.55
N GLN A 13 13.08 -15.39 9.62
CA GLN A 13 13.99 -14.25 9.74
C GLN A 13 15.46 -14.72 9.77
N PRO A 14 16.38 -14.03 9.09
CA PRO A 14 17.81 -14.25 9.26
C PRO A 14 18.25 -13.84 10.67
N GLU A 15 19.06 -14.67 11.30
CA GLU A 15 19.59 -14.44 12.64
C GLU A 15 20.44 -13.17 12.68
N LYS A 16 20.13 -12.33 13.68
CA LYS A 16 20.66 -10.99 13.90
C LYS A 16 22.16 -11.04 14.21
N ALA A 17 23.00 -10.59 13.28
CA ALA A 17 24.40 -10.28 13.59
C ALA A 17 24.46 -9.02 14.47
N ALA A 18 25.07 -9.17 15.65
CA ALA A 18 25.29 -8.10 16.61
C ALA A 18 26.44 -7.18 16.15
N GLY A 19 26.28 -5.88 16.40
CA GLY A 19 27.39 -4.95 16.61
C GLY A 19 27.65 -3.94 15.49
N GLY A 20 27.19 -2.70 15.70
CA GLY A 20 27.62 -1.55 14.91
C GLY A 20 26.91 -0.27 15.36
N SER A 21 27.58 0.53 16.19
CA SER A 21 27.12 1.85 16.64
C SER A 21 26.78 2.77 15.46
N ALA A 22 25.59 3.36 15.50
CA ALA A 22 25.14 4.38 14.55
C ALA A 22 25.63 5.78 14.98
N PRO A 23 26.09 6.63 14.06
CA PRO A 23 26.21 8.06 14.31
C PRO A 23 24.83 8.75 14.18
N SER A 24 24.50 9.58 15.16
CA SER A 24 23.36 10.49 15.11
C SER A 24 23.58 11.57 14.05
N ALA A 25 22.77 11.56 12.99
CA ALA A 25 22.60 12.69 12.09
C ALA A 25 21.17 13.21 12.23
N GLY A 26 21.04 14.43 12.76
CA GLY A 26 19.78 15.15 12.76
C GLY A 26 19.39 15.48 11.33
N VAL A 27 18.27 14.92 10.87
CA VAL A 27 17.62 15.31 9.61
C VAL A 27 16.30 15.97 9.99
N SER A 28 16.26 17.29 9.83
CA SER A 28 15.00 18.03 9.81
C SER A 28 14.12 17.51 8.65
N PRO A 29 12.82 17.24 8.88
CA PRO A 29 11.92 16.89 7.79
C PRO A 29 11.74 18.10 6.88
N SER A 30 12.14 17.93 5.62
CA SER A 30 11.97 18.95 4.58
C SER A 30 10.51 18.98 4.14
N PRO A 31 9.81 20.13 4.21
CA PRO A 31 8.41 20.22 3.82
C PRO A 31 8.27 20.13 2.29
N GLY A 32 7.51 19.14 1.83
CA GLY A 32 6.79 19.20 0.55
C GLY A 32 7.65 19.14 -0.72
N SER A 33 8.39 18.05 -0.92
CA SER A 33 8.93 17.74 -2.25
C SER A 33 7.80 17.26 -3.17
N LYS A 34 7.10 18.21 -3.80
CA LYS A 34 6.20 17.93 -4.93
C LYS A 34 7.09 17.55 -6.12
N ILE A 35 7.33 16.25 -6.29
CA ILE A 35 8.09 15.71 -7.43
C ILE A 35 7.47 16.25 -8.73
N PRO A 36 8.23 17.03 -9.54
CA PRO A 36 7.72 17.59 -10.78
C PRO A 36 7.33 16.48 -11.77
N ARG A 37 6.10 16.52 -12.28
CA ARG A 37 5.51 15.57 -13.24
C ARG A 37 6.07 15.71 -14.67
N THR A 38 7.38 15.91 -14.79
CA THR A 38 8.01 16.21 -16.07
C THR A 38 8.34 14.89 -16.78
N GLY A 39 7.45 14.40 -17.64
CA GLY A 39 7.83 13.36 -18.62
C GLY A 39 6.79 12.31 -19.00
N LEU A 40 5.65 12.24 -18.33
CA LEU A 40 4.59 11.28 -18.68
C LEU A 40 3.65 11.90 -19.73
N ALA A 41 4.11 12.08 -20.97
CA ALA A 41 3.24 12.41 -22.11
C ALA A 41 2.53 11.14 -22.60
N GLY A 42 1.25 11.22 -22.98
CA GLY A 42 0.66 10.25 -23.92
C GLY A 42 -0.74 9.70 -23.61
N THR A 43 -1.13 9.51 -22.34
CA THR A 43 -2.42 8.87 -22.03
C THR A 43 -3.26 9.74 -21.11
N ASP A 44 -4.46 10.11 -21.59
CA ASP A 44 -5.51 10.79 -20.83
C ASP A 44 -5.89 9.98 -19.57
N PRO A 45 -5.99 10.61 -18.38
CA PRO A 45 -6.44 9.95 -17.15
C PRO A 45 -7.71 9.12 -17.32
N ALA A 46 -8.69 9.59 -18.11
CA ALA A 46 -9.92 8.84 -18.36
C ALA A 46 -9.66 7.53 -19.12
N VAL A 47 -8.73 7.54 -20.08
CA VAL A 47 -8.30 6.35 -20.82
C VAL A 47 -7.53 5.40 -19.90
N ALA A 48 -6.68 5.92 -19.01
CA ALA A 48 -5.97 5.10 -18.04
C ALA A 48 -6.93 4.40 -17.07
N MET A 49 -7.92 5.13 -16.54
CA MET A 49 -8.96 4.59 -15.67
C MET A 49 -9.77 3.50 -16.38
N LYS A 50 -10.19 3.75 -17.62
CA LYS A 50 -10.91 2.75 -18.44
C LYS A 50 -10.10 1.48 -18.63
N ARG A 51 -8.78 1.60 -18.87
CA ARG A 51 -7.89 0.44 -19.02
C ARG A 51 -7.74 -0.34 -17.72
N LEU A 52 -7.55 0.34 -16.60
CA LEU A 52 -7.44 -0.31 -15.28
C LEU A 52 -8.72 -1.06 -14.92
N ARG A 53 -9.89 -0.48 -15.17
CA ARG A 53 -11.18 -1.15 -14.99
C ARG A 53 -11.35 -2.37 -15.88
N ALA A 54 -10.92 -2.29 -17.14
CA ALA A 54 -10.98 -3.44 -18.04
C ALA A 54 -10.12 -4.62 -17.57
N LEU A 55 -9.12 -4.40 -16.72
CA LEU A 55 -8.31 -5.47 -16.14
C LEU A 55 -9.02 -6.21 -15.00
N LEU A 56 -10.07 -5.62 -14.40
CA LEU A 56 -10.76 -6.24 -13.27
C LEU A 56 -11.49 -7.54 -13.68
N ASP A 57 -11.96 -7.61 -14.93
CA ASP A 57 -12.67 -8.76 -15.50
C ASP A 57 -11.82 -9.57 -16.50
N ALA A 58 -10.57 -9.17 -16.75
CA ALA A 58 -9.74 -9.78 -17.77
C ALA A 58 -9.16 -11.14 -17.32
N PRO A 59 -9.01 -12.11 -18.24
CA PRO A 59 -8.27 -13.34 -17.96
C PRO A 59 -6.78 -13.04 -17.72
N LEU A 60 -6.10 -13.94 -17.00
CA LEU A 60 -4.65 -13.84 -16.79
C LEU A 60 -3.84 -14.09 -18.07
N ASP A 61 -4.40 -14.82 -19.04
CA ASP A 61 -3.77 -15.07 -20.33
C ASP A 61 -3.67 -13.77 -21.13
N GLY A 62 -2.44 -13.31 -21.37
CA GLY A 62 -2.19 -12.02 -22.01
C GLY A 62 -2.33 -10.82 -21.07
N ALA A 63 -2.34 -11.04 -19.76
CA ALA A 63 -2.28 -9.99 -18.76
C ALA A 63 -1.13 -9.00 -19.05
N PRO A 64 -1.36 -7.68 -18.87
CA PRO A 64 -0.26 -6.72 -18.92
C PRO A 64 0.71 -7.02 -17.78
N SER A 65 1.97 -6.64 -17.94
CA SER A 65 2.95 -6.64 -16.84
C SER A 65 2.52 -5.70 -15.70
N PHE A 66 3.03 -5.95 -14.49
CA PHE A 66 2.76 -5.08 -13.35
C PHE A 66 3.23 -3.64 -13.60
N ASP A 67 4.38 -3.43 -14.26
CA ASP A 67 4.89 -2.10 -14.59
C ASP A 67 3.95 -1.30 -15.49
N GLN A 68 3.20 -1.98 -16.37
CA GLN A 68 2.16 -1.34 -17.17
C GLN A 68 0.96 -0.91 -16.31
N VAL A 69 0.60 -1.70 -15.29
CA VAL A 69 -0.44 -1.32 -14.30
C VAL A 69 0.02 -0.11 -13.49
N ASP A 70 1.26 -0.11 -13.00
CA ASP A 70 1.84 1.04 -12.26
C ASP A 70 1.89 2.30 -13.13
N ALA A 71 2.30 2.17 -14.39
CA ALA A 71 2.34 3.27 -15.34
C ALA A 71 0.95 3.87 -15.63
N LEU A 72 -0.11 3.04 -15.61
CA LEU A 72 -1.50 3.50 -15.72
C LEU A 72 -1.94 4.21 -14.44
N ALA A 73 -1.65 3.65 -13.26
CA ALA A 73 -1.98 4.25 -11.97
C ALA A 73 -1.36 5.64 -11.81
N ARG A 74 -0.10 5.83 -12.22
CA ARG A 74 0.61 7.12 -12.25
C ARG A 74 -0.13 8.23 -13.01
N ARG A 75 -1.06 7.90 -13.90
CA ARG A 75 -1.84 8.88 -14.68
C ARG A 75 -3.10 9.35 -13.97
N LEU A 76 -3.57 8.63 -12.97
CA LEU A 76 -4.82 8.93 -12.28
C LEU A 76 -4.65 10.11 -11.32
N THR A 77 -5.73 10.86 -11.09
CA THR A 77 -5.80 11.83 -10.00
C THR A 77 -5.98 11.12 -8.65
N ASP A 78 -5.79 11.81 -7.54
CA ASP A 78 -5.99 11.22 -6.21
C ASP A 78 -7.46 10.78 -6.01
N ALA A 79 -8.40 11.55 -6.55
CA ALA A 79 -9.82 11.19 -6.54
C ALA A 79 -10.10 9.92 -7.37
N ASP A 80 -9.46 9.77 -8.52
CA ASP A 80 -9.59 8.55 -9.35
C ASP A 80 -8.98 7.33 -8.67
N LEU A 81 -7.82 7.48 -8.02
CA LEU A 81 -7.18 6.39 -7.27
C LEU A 81 -8.08 5.91 -6.12
N GLN A 82 -8.65 6.84 -5.37
CA GLN A 82 -9.61 6.54 -4.29
C GLN A 82 -10.89 5.89 -4.82
N ALA A 83 -11.42 6.36 -5.95
CA ALA A 83 -12.59 5.76 -6.59
C ALA A 83 -12.29 4.33 -7.05
N LEU A 84 -11.13 4.10 -7.67
CA LEU A 84 -10.69 2.78 -8.13
C LEU A 84 -10.49 1.83 -6.95
N LEU A 85 -9.82 2.24 -5.88
CA LEU A 85 -9.60 1.39 -4.70
C LEU A 85 -10.91 1.02 -4.00
N ARG A 86 -11.89 1.93 -3.94
CA ARG A 86 -13.25 1.60 -3.45
C ARG A 86 -13.99 0.62 -4.35
N GLU A 87 -13.86 0.77 -5.67
CA GLU A 87 -14.47 -0.12 -6.66
C GLU A 87 -13.87 -1.53 -6.61
N VAL A 88 -12.55 -1.63 -6.57
CA VAL A 88 -11.82 -2.91 -6.44
C VAL A 88 -12.06 -3.53 -5.06
N GLY A 89 -12.23 -2.69 -4.03
CA GLY A 89 -12.41 -3.09 -2.66
C GLY A 89 -11.29 -3.98 -2.13
N LEU A 90 -11.56 -4.60 -0.99
CA LEU A 90 -10.64 -5.50 -0.28
C LEU A 90 -11.25 -6.91 -0.10
N GLY A 91 -12.21 -7.28 -0.96
CA GLY A 91 -12.79 -8.62 -0.99
C GLY A 91 -11.85 -9.69 -1.57
N GLU A 92 -12.29 -10.96 -1.49
CA GLU A 92 -11.59 -12.13 -2.04
C GLU A 92 -11.51 -12.08 -3.56
N HIS A 93 -10.49 -11.39 -4.06
CA HIS A 93 -10.23 -11.25 -5.48
C HIS A 93 -8.75 -11.50 -5.75
N LEU A 94 -8.48 -12.64 -6.39
CA LEU A 94 -7.15 -13.04 -6.86
C LEU A 94 -6.90 -12.51 -8.28
N GLY A 95 -5.64 -12.54 -8.72
CA GLY A 95 -5.27 -12.18 -10.09
C GLY A 95 -5.11 -10.66 -10.31
N LEU A 96 -5.60 -10.17 -11.45
CA LEU A 96 -5.36 -8.79 -11.92
C LEU A 96 -5.97 -7.71 -11.00
N ILE A 97 -7.05 -8.02 -10.30
CA ILE A 97 -7.62 -7.16 -9.27
C ILE A 97 -6.56 -6.81 -8.21
N GLY A 98 -5.81 -7.82 -7.73
CA GLY A 98 -4.74 -7.58 -6.76
C GLY A 98 -3.61 -6.70 -7.30
N TRP A 99 -3.33 -6.79 -8.61
CA TRP A 99 -2.34 -5.93 -9.26
C TRP A 99 -2.83 -4.50 -9.39
N VAL A 100 -4.08 -4.29 -9.81
CA VAL A 100 -4.70 -2.96 -9.87
C VAL A 100 -4.73 -2.32 -8.49
N ARG A 101 -5.16 -3.06 -7.46
CA ARG A 101 -5.13 -2.61 -6.06
C ARG A 101 -3.72 -2.20 -5.63
N SER A 102 -2.73 -3.04 -5.91
CA SER A 102 -1.34 -2.78 -5.52
C SER A 102 -0.75 -1.58 -6.25
N GLY A 103 -1.00 -1.43 -7.55
CA GLY A 103 -0.52 -0.29 -8.34
C GLY A 103 -1.19 1.02 -7.92
N ALA A 104 -2.51 1.03 -7.76
CA ALA A 104 -3.24 2.21 -7.32
C ALA A 104 -2.90 2.62 -5.88
N GLY A 105 -2.80 1.65 -4.96
CA GLY A 105 -2.41 1.89 -3.57
C GLY A 105 -0.98 2.43 -3.46
N ALA A 106 -0.03 1.85 -4.18
CA ALA A 106 1.35 2.34 -4.19
C ALA A 106 1.46 3.74 -4.81
N GLU A 107 0.73 4.02 -5.90
CA GLU A 107 0.69 5.37 -6.48
C GLU A 107 0.15 6.39 -5.49
N TRP A 108 -0.98 6.09 -4.84
CA TRP A 108 -1.59 7.01 -3.88
C TRP A 108 -0.65 7.23 -2.69
N ALA A 109 -0.04 6.16 -2.17
CA ALA A 109 0.92 6.23 -1.07
C ALA A 109 2.19 7.00 -1.40
N ARG A 110 2.63 6.99 -2.66
CA ARG A 110 3.75 7.82 -3.10
C ARG A 110 3.44 9.32 -2.96
N ARG A 111 2.16 9.69 -3.08
CA ARG A 111 1.68 11.08 -3.04
C ARG A 111 1.26 11.52 -1.64
N ASP A 112 0.53 10.65 -0.95
CA ASP A 112 -0.07 10.91 0.36
C ASP A 112 -0.17 9.61 1.17
N PRO A 113 0.94 9.17 1.80
CA PRO A 113 0.98 7.92 2.55
C PRO A 113 0.10 7.97 3.81
N GLU A 114 -0.04 9.13 4.44
CA GLU A 114 -0.87 9.32 5.64
C GLU A 114 -2.35 9.14 5.32
N ALA A 115 -2.84 9.68 4.19
CA ALA A 115 -4.22 9.46 3.76
C ALA A 115 -4.53 7.98 3.45
N VAL A 116 -3.56 7.27 2.84
CA VAL A 116 -3.71 5.83 2.55
C VAL A 116 -3.70 5.01 3.83
N MET A 117 -2.83 5.35 4.79
CA MET A 117 -2.80 4.72 6.11
C MET A 117 -4.14 4.88 6.83
N ALA A 118 -4.67 6.12 6.92
CA ALA A 118 -5.97 6.38 7.53
C ALA A 118 -7.11 5.62 6.83
N TRP A 119 -7.06 5.50 5.50
CA TRP A 119 -8.02 4.69 4.74
C TRP A 119 -7.91 3.20 5.08
N LEU A 120 -6.71 2.64 5.18
CA LEU A 120 -6.48 1.23 5.54
C LEU A 120 -6.91 0.92 6.98
N GLU A 121 -6.64 1.83 7.92
CA GLU A 121 -7.08 1.71 9.30
C GLU A 121 -8.61 1.67 9.39
N ALA A 122 -9.30 2.55 8.66
CA ALA A 122 -10.77 2.54 8.62
C ALA A 122 -11.34 1.24 8.03
N MET A 123 -10.66 0.66 7.03
CA MET A 123 -11.08 -0.61 6.41
C MET A 123 -10.77 -1.83 7.29
N GLN A 124 -9.78 -1.75 8.18
CA GLN A 124 -9.39 -2.85 9.06
C GLN A 124 -10.49 -3.22 10.07
N ASP A 125 -11.37 -2.27 10.42
CA ASP A 125 -12.55 -2.55 11.24
C ASP A 125 -13.62 -3.34 10.46
N GLU A 126 -13.65 -3.19 9.14
CA GLU A 126 -14.63 -3.84 8.26
C GLU A 126 -14.18 -5.24 7.80
N ILE A 127 -12.87 -5.51 7.84
CA ILE A 127 -12.24 -6.67 7.20
C ILE A 127 -11.31 -7.36 8.18
N HIS A 128 -11.36 -8.69 8.24
CA HIS A 128 -10.54 -9.40 9.21
C HIS A 128 -9.05 -9.17 8.90
N SER A 129 -8.26 -8.83 9.93
CA SER A 129 -6.85 -8.44 9.81
C SER A 129 -5.91 -9.49 9.18
N LYS A 130 -6.41 -10.72 8.97
CA LYS A 130 -5.69 -11.83 8.33
C LYS A 130 -6.03 -11.99 6.85
N ASP A 131 -6.88 -11.13 6.31
CA ASP A 131 -7.31 -11.22 4.93
C ASP A 131 -6.17 -10.75 4.02
N TYR A 132 -5.78 -11.64 3.11
CA TYR A 132 -4.73 -11.41 2.13
C TYR A 132 -4.86 -10.06 1.37
N PRO A 133 -6.07 -9.59 0.98
CA PRO A 133 -6.25 -8.27 0.37
C PRO A 133 -5.78 -7.09 1.23
N LEU A 134 -6.05 -7.11 2.54
CA LEU A 134 -5.63 -6.04 3.45
C LEU A 134 -4.11 -6.03 3.59
N GLN A 135 -3.50 -7.20 3.76
CA GLN A 135 -2.03 -7.32 3.79
C GLN A 135 -1.39 -6.83 2.49
N GLN A 136 -1.98 -7.18 1.34
CA GLN A 136 -1.51 -6.68 0.04
C GLN A 136 -1.60 -5.15 -0.04
N ALA A 137 -2.67 -4.55 0.47
CA ALA A 137 -2.84 -3.10 0.47
C ALA A 137 -1.83 -2.39 1.40
N TRP A 138 -1.54 -2.96 2.58
CA TRP A 138 -0.44 -2.49 3.44
C TRP A 138 0.92 -2.58 2.73
N CYS A 139 1.21 -3.69 2.05
CA CYS A 139 2.44 -3.82 1.25
C CYS A 139 2.52 -2.76 0.14
N ALA A 140 1.39 -2.46 -0.52
CA ALA A 140 1.32 -1.42 -1.55
C ALA A 140 1.62 -0.03 -0.97
N LEU A 141 1.06 0.30 0.20
CA LEU A 141 1.36 1.53 0.92
C LEU A 141 2.87 1.70 1.16
N PHE A 142 3.50 0.73 1.84
CA PHE A 142 4.92 0.88 2.20
C PHE A 142 5.85 0.84 1.00
N ARG A 143 5.51 0.09 -0.05
CA ARG A 143 6.23 0.14 -1.32
C ARG A 143 6.19 1.56 -1.89
N GLY A 144 5.00 2.14 -2.05
CA GLY A 144 4.82 3.47 -2.62
C GLY A 144 5.50 4.56 -1.80
N TRP A 145 5.34 4.51 -0.48
CA TRP A 145 5.97 5.45 0.45
C TRP A 145 7.49 5.37 0.42
N SER A 146 8.06 4.16 0.30
CA SER A 146 9.51 3.99 0.30
C SER A 146 10.21 4.64 -0.90
N GLU A 147 9.49 4.91 -1.99
CA GLU A 147 10.03 5.63 -3.16
C GLU A 147 10.26 7.12 -2.88
N THR A 148 9.59 7.71 -1.88
CA THR A 148 9.72 9.13 -1.53
C THR A 148 10.42 9.35 -0.20
N ASP A 149 10.14 8.53 0.81
CA ASP A 149 10.76 8.59 2.13
C ASP A 149 10.95 7.18 2.73
N PRO A 150 12.06 6.48 2.39
CA PRO A 150 12.28 5.11 2.84
C PRO A 150 12.48 4.99 4.35
N ALA A 151 13.04 6.02 5.01
CA ALA A 151 13.27 5.99 6.45
C ALA A 151 11.95 6.06 7.22
N VAL A 152 11.06 6.97 6.82
CA VAL A 152 9.74 7.09 7.44
C VAL A 152 8.85 5.90 7.09
N ALA A 153 8.89 5.40 5.86
CA ALA A 153 8.16 4.19 5.46
C ALA A 153 8.56 2.97 6.31
N LEU A 154 9.87 2.76 6.53
CA LEU A 154 10.36 1.68 7.40
C LEU A 154 9.91 1.85 8.85
N ALA A 155 9.97 3.08 9.39
CA ALA A 155 9.49 3.36 10.73
C ALA A 155 7.98 3.08 10.87
N GLY A 156 7.17 3.46 9.88
CA GLY A 156 5.75 3.14 9.83
C GLY A 156 5.48 1.63 9.76
N PHE A 157 6.24 0.90 8.94
CA PHE A 157 6.12 -0.55 8.82
C PHE A 157 6.42 -1.26 10.15
N ASN A 158 7.49 -0.85 10.84
CA ASN A 158 7.85 -1.42 12.15
C ASN A 158 6.77 -1.16 13.21
N ARG A 159 6.19 0.05 13.25
CA ARG A 159 5.07 0.35 14.16
C ARG A 159 3.87 -0.56 13.92
N LEU A 160 3.54 -0.86 12.66
CA LEU A 160 2.46 -1.78 12.32
C LEU A 160 2.74 -3.23 12.78
N GLN A 161 4.01 -3.68 12.72
CA GLN A 161 4.42 -5.00 13.20
C GLN A 161 4.43 -5.12 14.73
N GLU A 162 4.75 -4.03 15.43
CA GLU A 162 4.81 -3.97 16.89
C GLU A 162 3.42 -3.80 17.53
N ALA A 163 2.43 -3.36 16.76
CA ALA A 163 1.05 -3.33 17.21
C ALA A 163 0.63 -4.75 17.63
N PRO A 164 0.19 -4.96 18.89
CA PRO A 164 -0.22 -6.28 19.33
C PRO A 164 -1.26 -6.81 18.35
N SER A 165 -1.11 -8.06 17.92
CA SER A 165 -1.93 -8.66 16.85
C SER A 165 -3.44 -8.75 17.16
N GLY A 166 -3.91 -8.11 18.24
CA GLY A 166 -5.30 -7.90 18.61
C GLY A 166 -5.66 -6.48 19.10
N THR A 167 -4.81 -5.46 18.95
CA THR A 167 -5.07 -4.08 19.49
C THR A 167 -5.39 -3.05 18.41
N LEU A 168 -5.28 -3.37 17.12
CA LEU A 168 -5.80 -2.49 16.07
C LEU A 168 -7.33 -2.52 15.95
N VAL A 169 -8.00 -3.41 16.71
CA VAL A 169 -9.46 -3.45 16.85
C VAL A 169 -9.79 -2.90 18.24
N GLY A 170 -10.06 -1.60 18.32
CA GLY A 170 -10.55 -1.00 19.56
C GLY A 170 -10.07 0.42 19.76
N GLY A 171 -10.77 1.36 19.13
CA GLY A 171 -10.70 2.76 19.47
C GLY A 171 -10.96 2.98 20.97
N GLN A 172 -9.89 3.20 21.74
CA GLN A 172 -9.93 4.15 22.82
C GLN A 172 -9.07 5.33 22.39
N GLY A 173 -9.75 6.41 22.00
CA GLY A 173 -9.11 7.68 21.70
C GLY A 173 -8.21 8.09 22.86
N VAL A 174 -6.91 8.11 22.60
CA VAL A 174 -5.95 8.76 23.48
C VAL A 174 -6.23 10.26 23.36
N ARG A 175 -7.08 10.75 24.26
CA ARG A 175 -7.29 12.17 24.49
C ARG A 175 -5.98 12.72 25.03
N LEU A 176 -5.28 13.50 24.22
CA LEU A 176 -4.12 14.28 24.63
C LEU A 176 -4.58 15.29 25.69
N GLU A 177 -4.37 15.00 26.97
CA GLU A 177 -4.36 16.03 28.00
C GLU A 177 -3.01 16.75 27.95
N VAL A 178 -3.03 17.96 27.42
CA VAL A 178 -1.93 18.92 27.54
C VAL A 178 -2.04 19.51 28.94
N GLY A 179 -1.28 18.94 29.88
CA GLY A 179 -1.12 19.50 31.22
C GLY A 179 -0.36 20.83 31.16
N GLY A 180 -0.96 21.86 31.75
CA GLY A 180 -0.31 23.13 32.08
C GLY A 180 0.43 23.09 33.41
#